data_AF-A0A2V7CJ85-F1
#
_entry.id   AF-A0A2V7CJ85-F1
#
_cell.length_a   1.000
_cell.length_b   1.000
_cell.length_c   1.000
_cell.angle_alpha   90.00
_cell.angle_beta   90.00
_cell.angle_gamma   90.00
#
_symmetry.space_group_name_H-M   'P 1'
#
loop_
_entity.id
_entity.type
_entity.pdbx_description
1 polymer ?
#
loop_
_entity_poly.entity_id
_entity_poly.type
_entity_poly.pdbx_seq_one_letter_code
_entity_poly.pdbx_strand_id
1 'polypeptide(L)'
;MTKRRPTLEQQRTALQLGTLAAPYRFRVIADAEGFPIIPGRYGRIEWYCDGLNCWSCPLPRQVALAVYSDRPRLFQKLRAIPGVLRHQSGDAEMRAVLAVELLEQVTTVIRAKRWGGAGLGRPENFALSPGQVATSRRSKLLPAEDQGWRRHPSDPGGNRHDIDRPDAAADSSGAHAGLRAEPLPTLR
;
A
#
# COMPACT_ATOMS: atom_id res chain seq x y z
N MET A 1 -15.54 15.04 -13.47
CA MET A 1 -14.22 15.31 -12.87
C MET A 1 -13.19 15.46 -13.98
N THR A 2 -12.75 16.69 -14.25
CA THR A 2 -11.81 17.00 -15.34
C THR A 2 -10.42 16.48 -14.99
N LYS A 3 -9.82 15.60 -15.81
CA LYS A 3 -8.44 15.15 -15.63
C LYS A 3 -7.53 16.37 -15.72
N ARG A 4 -6.90 16.78 -14.61
CA ARG A 4 -5.84 17.79 -14.62
C ARG A 4 -4.68 17.26 -15.45
N ARG A 5 -4.11 18.13 -16.31
CA ARG A 5 -2.91 17.78 -17.07
C ARG A 5 -1.73 17.70 -16.09
N PRO A 6 -0.90 16.65 -16.16
CA PRO A 6 0.26 16.52 -15.28
C PRO A 6 1.27 17.63 -15.59
N THR A 7 1.94 18.15 -14.55
CA THR A 7 3.01 19.14 -14.70
C THR A 7 4.23 18.52 -15.42
N LEU A 8 5.15 19.35 -15.91
CA LEU A 8 6.37 18.86 -16.55
C LEU A 8 7.21 17.98 -15.60
N GLU A 9 7.26 18.36 -14.32
CA GLU A 9 7.93 17.61 -13.27
C GLU A 9 7.28 16.24 -13.03
N GLN A 10 5.95 16.19 -12.94
CA GLN A 10 5.22 14.93 -12.81
C GLN A 10 5.43 14.01 -14.02
N GLN A 11 5.46 14.57 -15.24
CA GLN A 11 5.75 13.80 -16.45
C GLN A 11 7.19 13.26 -16.45
N ARG A 12 8.18 14.10 -16.10
CA ARG A 12 9.59 13.71 -16.05
C ARG A 12 9.82 12.62 -15.01
N THR A 13 9.33 12.80 -13.80
CA THR A 13 9.46 11.82 -12.71
C THR A 13 8.74 10.52 -13.06
N ALA A 14 7.58 10.59 -13.74
CA ALA A 14 6.84 9.40 -14.16
C ALA A 14 7.62 8.58 -15.19
N LEU A 15 8.28 9.24 -16.15
CA LEU A 15 9.17 8.57 -17.10
C LEU A 15 10.34 7.92 -16.38
N GLN A 16 11.03 8.65 -15.49
CA GLN A 16 12.19 8.14 -14.76
C GLN A 16 11.82 6.94 -13.87
N LEU A 17 10.78 7.06 -13.04
CA LEU A 17 10.34 5.96 -12.20
C LEU A 17 9.83 4.77 -13.03
N GLY A 18 9.18 5.04 -14.17
CA GLY A 18 8.79 4.03 -15.15
C GLY A 18 9.98 3.22 -15.68
N THR A 19 11.06 3.90 -16.09
CA THR A 19 12.30 3.24 -16.55
C THR A 19 12.92 2.38 -15.46
N LEU A 20 12.98 2.85 -14.21
CA LEU A 20 13.51 2.09 -13.08
C LEU A 20 12.63 0.88 -12.72
N ALA A 21 11.32 1.01 -12.87
CA ALA A 21 10.33 -0.02 -12.54
C ALA A 21 10.20 -1.12 -13.62
N ALA A 22 10.51 -0.80 -14.88
CA ALA A 22 10.26 -1.65 -16.03
C ALA A 22 10.95 -3.04 -15.96
N PRO A 23 12.25 -3.15 -15.58
CA PRO A 23 12.93 -4.45 -15.49
C PRO A 23 12.23 -5.44 -14.56
N TYR A 24 11.62 -4.92 -13.50
CA TYR A 24 10.93 -5.71 -12.48
C TYR A 24 9.41 -5.82 -12.74
N ARG A 25 8.91 -5.21 -13.82
CA ARG A 25 7.48 -5.12 -14.14
C ARG A 25 6.65 -4.51 -13.01
N PHE A 26 7.24 -3.63 -12.19
CA PHE A 26 6.49 -2.95 -11.14
C PHE A 26 5.42 -2.06 -11.76
N ARG A 27 4.25 -2.04 -11.12
CA ARG A 27 3.17 -1.15 -11.53
C ARG A 27 3.51 0.26 -11.08
N VAL A 28 3.47 1.22 -12.00
CA VAL A 28 3.59 2.65 -11.70
C VAL A 28 2.22 3.30 -11.94
N ILE A 29 1.74 4.07 -10.96
CA ILE A 29 0.50 4.86 -11.06
C ILE A 29 0.76 6.28 -10.55
N ALA A 30 -0.08 7.24 -10.93
CA ALA A 30 -0.09 8.55 -10.29
C ALA A 30 -0.84 8.46 -8.94
N ASP A 31 -0.36 9.17 -7.93
CA ASP A 31 -1.06 9.38 -6.66
C ASP A 31 -2.13 10.49 -6.77
N ALA A 32 -2.64 10.95 -5.62
CA ALA A 32 -3.66 12.00 -5.55
C ALA A 32 -3.16 13.36 -6.04
N GLU A 33 -1.85 13.62 -5.94
CA GLU A 33 -1.22 14.87 -6.37
C GLU A 33 -0.78 14.81 -7.83
N GLY A 34 -0.68 13.61 -8.40
CA GLY A 34 -0.27 13.35 -9.78
C GLY A 34 1.17 12.84 -9.89
N PHE A 35 1.85 12.59 -8.78
CA PHE A 35 3.22 12.07 -8.76
C PHE A 35 3.25 10.55 -8.91
N PRO A 36 4.27 10.00 -9.57
CA PRO A 36 4.36 8.57 -9.81
C PRO A 36 4.73 7.81 -8.54
N ILE A 37 4.04 6.71 -8.29
CA ILE A 37 4.28 5.79 -7.18
C ILE A 37 4.29 4.33 -7.65
N ILE A 38 5.04 3.48 -6.94
CA ILE A 38 4.93 2.02 -7.04
C ILE A 38 4.14 1.53 -5.81
N PRO A 39 2.86 1.18 -5.95
CA PRO A 39 2.05 0.73 -4.82
C PRO A 39 2.41 -0.71 -4.45
N GLY A 40 2.45 -0.99 -3.14
CA GLY A 40 2.52 -2.33 -2.57
C GLY A 40 1.34 -2.65 -1.67
N ARG A 41 1.37 -3.83 -1.06
CA ARG A 41 0.37 -4.25 -0.06
C ARG A 41 0.55 -3.51 1.26
N TYR A 42 1.80 -3.20 1.63
CA TYR A 42 2.15 -2.67 2.95
C TYR A 42 2.78 -1.27 2.91
N GLY A 43 2.78 -0.64 1.74
CA GLY A 43 3.43 0.65 1.54
C GLY A 43 3.51 1.00 0.06
N ARG A 44 4.30 2.01 -0.26
CA ARG A 44 4.55 2.45 -1.64
C ARG A 44 5.95 3.04 -1.77
N ILE A 45 6.51 2.94 -2.96
CA ILE A 45 7.70 3.72 -3.34
C ILE A 45 7.24 5.00 -4.04
N GLU A 46 7.89 6.10 -3.70
CA GLU A 46 7.63 7.45 -4.21
C GLU A 46 8.94 8.02 -4.75
N TRP A 47 8.83 8.95 -5.69
CA TRP A 47 9.97 9.78 -6.09
C TRP A 47 10.38 10.70 -4.93
N TYR A 48 11.69 10.83 -4.68
CA TYR A 48 12.20 11.70 -3.60
C TYR A 48 13.06 12.84 -4.13
N CYS A 49 14.18 12.56 -4.79
CA CYS A 49 15.07 13.59 -5.33
C CYS A 49 15.80 13.08 -6.58
N ASP A 50 16.13 13.98 -7.51
CA ASP A 50 16.96 13.68 -8.71
C ASP A 50 18.47 13.78 -8.44
N GLY A 51 18.86 14.13 -7.21
CA GLY A 51 20.24 14.31 -6.79
C GLY A 51 20.89 15.64 -7.20
N LEU A 52 20.22 16.46 -8.02
CA LEU A 52 20.77 17.69 -8.58
C LEU A 52 20.22 18.94 -7.89
N ASN A 53 18.92 18.96 -7.57
CA ASN A 53 18.24 20.14 -7.05
C ASN A 53 17.60 19.91 -5.67
N CYS A 54 18.31 19.24 -4.76
CA CYS A 54 17.79 18.95 -3.43
C CYS A 54 18.74 19.42 -2.33
N TRP A 55 18.33 20.46 -1.62
CA TRP A 55 19.15 21.15 -0.61
C TRP A 55 19.38 20.34 0.68
N SER A 56 18.68 19.22 0.84
CA SER A 56 18.79 18.34 2.02
C SER A 56 18.55 16.87 1.65
N CYS A 57 19.04 16.42 0.47
CA CYS A 57 18.87 15.01 0.09
C CYS A 57 19.81 14.14 0.94
N PRO A 58 19.29 13.10 1.64
CA PRO A 58 20.13 12.15 2.37
C PRO A 58 21.13 11.40 1.49
N LEU A 59 20.89 11.39 0.16
CA LEU A 59 21.75 10.80 -0.86
C LEU A 59 22.14 11.89 -1.87
N PRO A 60 23.16 12.72 -1.58
CA PRO A 60 23.56 13.79 -2.47
C PRO A 60 24.10 13.23 -3.79
N ARG A 61 23.80 13.94 -4.90
CA ARG A 61 24.28 13.62 -6.27
C ARG A 61 23.78 12.29 -6.84
N GLN A 62 22.76 11.69 -6.22
CA GLN A 62 22.18 10.42 -6.64
C GLN A 62 20.67 10.57 -6.73
N VAL A 63 20.07 9.80 -7.65
CA VAL A 63 18.60 9.65 -7.66
C VAL A 63 18.21 8.91 -6.39
N ALA A 64 17.28 9.49 -5.65
CA ALA A 64 16.77 8.94 -4.42
C ALA A 64 15.27 8.66 -4.56
N LEU A 65 14.86 7.53 -4.00
CA LEU A 65 13.46 7.16 -3.84
C LEU A 65 13.11 7.22 -2.36
N ALA A 66 11.81 7.23 -2.06
CA ALA A 66 11.30 7.10 -0.71
C ALA A 66 10.35 5.91 -0.61
N VAL A 67 10.46 5.13 0.47
CA VAL A 67 9.44 4.16 0.86
C VAL A 67 8.57 4.75 1.95
N TYR A 68 7.26 4.80 1.71
CA TYR A 68 6.25 5.13 2.71
C TYR A 68 5.52 3.88 3.18
N SER A 69 5.29 3.78 4.50
CA SER A 69 4.47 2.73 5.10
C SER A 69 3.75 3.25 6.35
N ASP A 70 2.49 2.84 6.49
CA ASP A 70 1.63 3.03 7.67
C ASP A 70 1.59 1.75 8.55
N ARG A 71 2.55 0.84 8.35
CA ARG A 71 2.58 -0.48 9.01
C ARG A 71 3.76 -0.56 9.97
N PRO A 72 3.57 -0.30 11.28
CA PRO A 72 4.65 -0.32 12.26
C PRO A 72 5.45 -1.63 12.29
N ARG A 73 4.79 -2.77 12.05
CA ARG A 73 5.42 -4.10 11.96
C ARG A 73 6.46 -4.22 10.84
N LEU A 74 6.41 -3.36 9.81
CA LEU A 74 7.39 -3.34 8.72
C LEU A 74 8.56 -2.40 8.97
N PHE A 75 8.45 -1.47 9.93
CA PHE A 75 9.46 -0.43 10.09
C PHE A 75 10.85 -0.99 10.39
N GLN A 76 10.92 -2.01 11.27
CA GLN A 76 12.17 -2.68 11.56
C GLN A 76 12.72 -3.42 10.33
N LYS A 77 11.87 -4.10 9.56
CA LYS A 77 12.28 -4.83 8.35
C LYS A 77 12.84 -3.90 7.27
N LEU A 78 12.20 -2.76 7.06
CA LEU A 78 12.65 -1.75 6.12
C LEU A 78 13.96 -1.09 6.57
N ARG A 79 14.08 -0.77 7.87
CA ARG A 79 15.31 -0.21 8.45
C ARG A 79 16.48 -1.19 8.51
N ALA A 80 16.21 -2.49 8.52
CA ALA A 80 17.23 -3.52 8.50
C ALA A 80 17.93 -3.66 7.13
N ILE A 81 17.38 -3.06 6.06
CA ILE A 81 18.02 -3.05 4.74
C ILE A 81 19.17 -2.04 4.75
N PRO A 82 20.42 -2.47 4.53
CA PRO A 82 21.56 -1.55 4.47
C PRO A 82 21.37 -0.51 3.37
N GLY A 83 21.59 0.77 3.72
CA GLY A 83 21.42 1.90 2.80
C GLY A 83 20.00 2.49 2.76
N VAL A 84 19.03 1.92 3.50
CA VAL A 84 17.76 2.60 3.77
C VAL A 84 17.96 3.61 4.90
N LEU A 85 17.81 4.88 4.58
CA LEU A 85 18.04 6.01 5.48
C LEU A 85 16.73 6.51 6.09
N ARG A 86 16.75 6.77 7.39
CA ARG A 86 15.61 7.39 8.08
C ARG A 86 15.42 8.83 7.57
N HIS A 87 14.18 9.20 7.20
CA HIS A 87 13.88 10.57 6.80
C HIS A 87 12.74 11.20 7.60
N GLN A 88 11.58 10.53 7.68
CA GLN A 88 10.47 10.95 8.54
C GLN A 88 9.93 9.69 9.24
N SER A 89 9.88 9.68 10.58
CA SER A 89 9.35 8.50 11.30
C SER A 89 8.62 8.95 12.54
N GLY A 90 7.34 8.59 12.62
CA GLY A 90 6.54 8.59 13.83
C GLY A 90 6.14 7.16 14.21
N ASP A 91 5.21 7.05 15.16
CA ASP A 91 4.78 5.74 15.67
C ASP A 91 3.86 5.00 14.68
N ALA A 92 3.04 5.75 13.94
CA ALA A 92 2.06 5.21 13.00
C ALA A 92 2.56 5.17 11.55
N GLU A 93 3.49 6.06 11.19
CA GLU A 93 3.94 6.24 9.81
C GLU A 93 5.46 6.36 9.72
N MET A 94 5.99 5.85 8.61
CA MET A 94 7.41 5.96 8.31
C MET A 94 7.63 6.27 6.83
N ARG A 95 8.52 7.21 6.57
CA ARG A 95 9.13 7.50 5.28
C ARG A 95 10.64 7.37 5.39
N ALA A 96 11.21 6.46 4.59
CA ALA A 96 12.65 6.22 4.54
C ALA A 96 13.16 6.42 3.11
N VAL A 97 14.37 6.95 2.97
CA VAL A 97 15.02 7.25 1.69
C VAL A 97 15.96 6.11 1.32
N LEU A 98 16.02 5.78 0.03
CA LEU A 98 16.80 4.67 -0.50
C LEU A 98 17.37 5.04 -1.87
N ALA A 99 18.52 4.47 -2.19
CA ALA A 99 19.10 4.53 -3.53
C ALA A 99 18.34 3.60 -4.49
N VAL A 100 18.47 3.82 -5.80
CA VAL A 100 17.73 3.07 -6.83
C VAL A 100 18.11 1.59 -6.86
N GLU A 101 19.32 1.25 -6.44
CA GLU A 101 19.85 -0.11 -6.36
C GLU A 101 19.09 -0.96 -5.34
N LEU A 102 18.50 -0.32 -4.32
CA LEU A 102 17.71 -0.99 -3.27
C LEU A 102 16.25 -1.21 -3.68
N LEU A 103 15.85 -0.78 -4.88
CA LEU A 103 14.46 -0.80 -5.33
C LEU A 103 13.87 -2.21 -5.25
N GLU A 104 14.56 -3.24 -5.76
CA GLU A 104 14.05 -4.61 -5.77
C GLU A 104 13.89 -5.19 -4.34
N GLN A 105 14.85 -4.92 -3.47
CA GLN A 105 14.83 -5.43 -2.10
C GLN A 105 13.68 -4.81 -1.30
N VAL A 106 13.51 -3.49 -1.39
CA VAL A 106 12.46 -2.77 -0.66
C VAL A 106 11.07 -3.09 -1.20
N THR A 107 10.92 -3.19 -2.52
CA THR A 107 9.65 -3.56 -3.17
C THR A 107 9.19 -4.97 -2.79
N THR A 108 10.12 -5.88 -2.50
CA THR A 108 9.82 -7.20 -1.94
C THR A 108 9.20 -7.09 -0.55
N VAL A 109 9.77 -6.26 0.33
CA VAL A 109 9.28 -6.06 1.70
C VAL A 109 7.87 -5.45 1.71
N ILE A 110 7.60 -4.44 0.88
CA ILE A 110 6.26 -3.82 0.81
C ILE A 110 5.26 -4.63 -0.02
N ARG A 111 5.70 -5.73 -0.65
CA ARG A 111 4.95 -6.52 -1.64
C ARG A 111 4.37 -5.64 -2.75
N ALA A 112 5.27 -5.01 -3.51
CA ALA A 112 4.93 -4.16 -4.64
C ALA A 112 4.07 -4.91 -5.67
N LYS A 113 3.09 -4.18 -6.25
CA LYS A 113 2.23 -4.69 -7.31
C LYS A 113 3.03 -4.74 -8.62
N ARG A 114 2.80 -5.79 -9.43
CA ARG A 114 3.43 -5.99 -10.74
C ARG A 114 2.38 -6.09 -11.84
N TRP A 115 2.73 -5.69 -13.05
CA TRP A 115 1.90 -5.88 -14.24
C TRP A 115 1.88 -7.36 -14.65
N GLY A 116 0.69 -7.97 -14.66
CA GLY A 116 0.44 -9.34 -15.14
C GLY A 116 0.07 -10.37 -14.08
N GLY A 117 0.10 -10.06 -12.78
CA GLY A 117 -0.14 -11.07 -11.73
C GLY A 117 0.84 -12.24 -11.81
N ALA A 118 0.71 -13.24 -10.94
CA ALA A 118 1.52 -14.47 -11.00
C ALA A 118 1.18 -15.38 -12.20
N GLY A 119 0.29 -14.96 -13.10
CA GLY A 119 0.04 -15.64 -14.37
C GLY A 119 0.98 -15.07 -15.42
N LEU A 120 1.69 -15.94 -16.15
CA LEU A 120 2.56 -15.65 -17.29
C LEU A 120 1.99 -14.51 -18.18
N GLY A 121 2.35 -13.27 -17.88
CA GLY A 121 1.80 -12.10 -18.55
C GLY A 121 2.47 -11.94 -19.91
N ARG A 122 1.71 -12.13 -20.98
CA ARG A 122 2.16 -12.00 -22.37
C ARG A 122 2.78 -10.63 -22.67
N PRO A 123 3.80 -10.59 -23.56
CA PRO A 123 4.59 -9.39 -23.88
C PRO A 123 3.79 -8.26 -24.56
N GLU A 124 2.58 -8.54 -25.04
CA GLU A 124 1.68 -7.59 -25.72
C GLU A 124 1.20 -6.43 -24.81
N ASN A 125 1.31 -6.57 -23.48
CA ASN A 125 0.96 -5.48 -22.54
C ASN A 125 2.06 -4.41 -22.39
N PHE A 126 3.27 -4.65 -22.89
CA PHE A 126 4.35 -3.66 -22.87
C PHE A 126 4.28 -2.68 -24.06
N ALA A 127 3.46 -2.98 -25.06
CA ALA A 127 3.36 -2.21 -26.31
C ALA A 127 2.18 -1.21 -26.34
N LEU A 128 1.40 -1.07 -25.27
CA LEU A 128 0.26 -0.16 -25.27
C LEU A 128 0.69 1.28 -24.96
N SER A 129 0.78 2.08 -26.02
CA SER A 129 0.89 3.54 -25.97
C SER A 129 -0.21 4.18 -25.11
N PRO A 130 0.04 5.37 -24.52
CA PRO A 130 -0.93 6.03 -23.64
C PRO A 130 -2.22 6.35 -24.41
N GLY A 131 -3.31 5.63 -24.11
CA GLY A 131 -4.63 5.93 -24.68
C GLY A 131 -5.50 4.73 -25.04
N GLN A 132 -4.96 3.51 -25.10
CA GLN A 132 -5.80 2.34 -25.36
C GLN A 132 -6.35 1.76 -24.05
N VAL A 133 -7.67 1.91 -23.88
CA VAL A 133 -8.42 1.26 -22.81
C VAL A 133 -8.38 -0.24 -23.05
N ALA A 134 -7.90 -0.99 -22.05
CA ALA A 134 -8.01 -2.44 -22.02
C ALA A 134 -9.48 -2.83 -22.22
N THR A 135 -9.80 -3.46 -23.34
CA THR A 135 -11.16 -3.92 -23.64
C THR A 135 -11.50 -5.06 -22.68
N SER A 136 -12.19 -4.75 -21.58
CA SER A 136 -12.84 -5.79 -20.78
C SER A 136 -13.89 -6.43 -21.67
N ARG A 137 -13.77 -7.74 -21.91
CA ARG A 137 -14.81 -8.51 -22.59
C ARG A 137 -16.14 -8.29 -21.88
N ARG A 138 -17.06 -7.68 -22.62
CA ARG A 138 -18.48 -7.58 -22.37
C ARG A 138 -19.00 -8.96 -21.98
N SER A 139 -19.39 -9.13 -20.72
CA SER A 139 -20.14 -10.30 -20.29
C SER A 139 -21.38 -10.40 -21.16
N LYS A 140 -21.51 -11.51 -21.89
CA LYS A 140 -22.67 -11.84 -22.72
C LYS A 140 -23.91 -11.81 -21.80
N LEU A 141 -24.79 -10.83 -22.01
CA LEU A 141 -26.17 -10.89 -21.55
C LEU A 141 -26.78 -12.17 -22.17
N LEU A 142 -27.12 -13.14 -21.33
CA LEU A 142 -27.97 -14.25 -21.73
C LEU A 142 -29.43 -13.76 -21.77
N PRO A 143 -30.26 -14.23 -22.72
CA PRO A 143 -31.64 -13.76 -22.88
C PRO A 143 -32.51 -14.19 -21.70
N ALA A 144 -33.44 -13.31 -21.34
CA ALA A 144 -34.49 -13.56 -20.37
C ALA A 144 -35.61 -14.36 -21.02
N GLU A 145 -35.81 -15.61 -20.58
CA GLU A 145 -37.05 -16.39 -20.72
C GLU A 145 -37.16 -17.24 -19.44
N ASP A 146 -37.99 -16.82 -18.49
CA ASP A 146 -39.37 -17.29 -18.32
C ASP A 146 -39.46 -18.78 -17.97
N GLN A 147 -39.60 -19.06 -16.68
CA GLN A 147 -40.50 -20.09 -16.18
C GLN A 147 -40.64 -20.01 -14.66
N GLY A 148 -41.90 -19.90 -14.25
CA GLY A 148 -42.33 -19.50 -12.92
C GLY A 148 -42.07 -20.53 -11.83
N TRP A 149 -41.79 -20.00 -10.64
CA TRP A 149 -42.14 -20.66 -9.40
C TRP A 149 -43.13 -19.79 -8.64
N ARG A 150 -44.36 -20.29 -8.57
CA ARG A 150 -45.46 -19.71 -7.80
C ARG A 150 -45.04 -19.54 -6.34
N ARG A 151 -45.28 -18.36 -5.77
CA ARG A 151 -45.51 -18.23 -4.33
C ARG A 151 -47.01 -18.24 -4.11
N HIS A 152 -47.47 -19.06 -3.17
CA HIS A 152 -48.69 -18.76 -2.43
C HIS A 152 -48.43 -18.90 -0.92
N PRO A 153 -48.98 -18.00 -0.09
CA PRO A 153 -48.78 -17.92 1.35
C PRO A 153 -49.97 -18.53 2.14
N SER A 154 -49.69 -19.14 3.29
CA SER A 154 -50.57 -19.41 4.47
C SER A 154 -49.77 -20.34 5.41
N ASP A 155 -49.78 -20.30 6.74
CA ASP A 155 -50.28 -19.41 7.80
C ASP A 155 -49.65 -19.94 9.15
N PRO A 156 -49.98 -19.47 10.37
CA PRO A 156 -49.04 -19.34 11.50
C PRO A 156 -49.33 -20.28 12.71
N GLY A 157 -48.43 -20.28 13.70
CA GLY A 157 -48.63 -20.88 15.04
C GLY A 157 -47.28 -21.12 15.72
N GLY A 158 -46.86 -20.39 16.77
CA GLY A 158 -47.19 -20.63 18.20
C GLY A 158 -46.36 -21.82 18.71
N ASN A 159 -45.53 -21.81 19.77
CA ASN A 159 -45.47 -21.14 21.07
C ASN A 159 -44.02 -21.26 21.60
N ARG A 160 -43.44 -20.26 22.30
CA ARG A 160 -43.32 -20.13 23.78
C ARG A 160 -42.82 -21.37 24.54
N HIS A 161 -41.62 -21.24 25.12
CA HIS A 161 -41.22 -21.46 26.53
C HIS A 161 -39.85 -20.78 26.70
N ASP A 162 -39.72 -19.66 27.41
CA ASP A 162 -39.56 -19.52 28.88
C ASP A 162 -38.65 -20.60 29.48
N ILE A 163 -37.48 -20.19 29.99
CA ILE A 163 -36.87 -20.59 31.28
C ILE A 163 -35.61 -19.70 31.50
N ASP A 164 -35.76 -18.83 32.49
CA ASP A 164 -34.83 -18.41 33.55
C ASP A 164 -33.38 -17.96 33.28
N ARG A 165 -33.18 -16.70 33.65
CA ARG A 165 -31.99 -16.07 34.25
C ARG A 165 -31.98 -16.40 35.76
N PRO A 166 -30.83 -16.56 36.44
CA PRO A 166 -30.22 -15.42 37.18
C PRO A 166 -28.68 -15.39 37.03
N ASP A 167 -28.07 -14.22 36.80
CA ASP A 167 -27.41 -13.35 37.79
C ASP A 167 -26.24 -13.97 38.57
N ALA A 168 -25.03 -13.43 38.33
CA ALA A 168 -23.99 -13.30 39.33
C ALA A 168 -23.07 -12.12 38.97
N ALA A 169 -23.08 -11.13 39.85
CA ALA A 169 -22.15 -10.01 39.92
C ALA A 169 -20.87 -10.40 40.66
N ALA A 170 -19.76 -9.73 40.35
CA ALA A 170 -18.73 -9.21 41.27
C ALA A 170 -17.52 -8.73 40.41
N ASP A 171 -17.19 -7.45 40.27
CA ASP A 171 -16.60 -6.47 41.21
C ASP A 171 -15.10 -6.63 41.52
N SER A 172 -14.44 -5.47 41.64
CA SER A 172 -13.11 -5.16 42.24
C SER A 172 -11.89 -5.20 41.30
N SER A 173 -11.26 -4.05 40.97
CA SER A 173 -10.16 -3.36 41.71
C SER A 173 -8.84 -4.14 41.67
N GLY A 174 -7.63 -3.61 41.46
CA GLY A 174 -7.04 -2.27 41.41
C GLY A 174 -5.49 -2.45 41.37
N ALA A 175 -4.76 -1.34 41.56
CA ALA A 175 -3.29 -1.19 41.68
C ALA A 175 -2.51 -1.09 40.34
N HIS A 176 -1.98 0.06 39.90
CA HIS A 176 -0.95 0.99 40.46
C HIS A 176 0.45 0.40 40.72
N ALA A 177 1.42 1.18 40.22
CA ALA A 177 2.83 1.32 40.62
C ALA A 177 3.88 0.44 39.92
N GLY A 178 4.93 1.10 39.40
CA GLY A 178 6.13 0.42 38.94
C GLY A 178 7.14 1.23 38.11
N LEU A 179 7.34 2.52 38.40
CA LEU A 179 8.53 3.25 37.93
C LEU A 179 9.78 2.61 38.56
N ARG A 180 10.74 2.16 37.74
CA ARG A 180 12.17 2.15 38.10
C ARG A 180 13.02 2.52 36.90
N ALA A 181 13.60 3.71 37.00
CA ALA A 181 14.76 4.13 36.25
C ALA A 181 16.01 3.48 36.87
N GLU A 182 16.94 3.02 36.04
CA GLU A 182 18.31 2.68 36.43
C GLU A 182 19.28 3.32 35.41
N PRO A 183 20.46 3.75 35.84
CA PRO A 183 21.23 4.83 35.20
C PRO A 183 22.27 4.36 34.17
N LEU A 184 22.67 5.31 33.33
CA LEU A 184 23.74 5.22 32.32
C LEU A 184 25.12 4.99 32.95
N PRO A 185 26.00 4.15 32.37
CA PRO A 185 27.41 4.13 32.72
C PRO A 185 28.19 5.27 32.05
N THR A 186 29.09 5.85 32.85
CA THR A 186 29.99 6.97 32.57
C THR A 186 31.10 6.57 31.59
N LEU A 187 31.41 7.49 30.66
CA LEU A 187 32.58 7.44 29.79
C LEU A 187 33.86 7.74 30.59
N ARG A 188 34.93 7.02 30.26
CA ARG A 188 36.32 7.45 30.43
C ARG A 188 37.01 7.42 29.08
#